data_AF-A0A1Z4IC23-F1
#
_entry.id   AF-A0A1Z4IC23-F1
#
_cell.length_a   1.000
_cell.length_b   1.000
_cell.length_c   1.000
_cell.angle_alpha   90.00
_cell.angle_beta   90.00
_cell.angle_gamma   90.00
#
_symmetry.space_group_name_H-M   'P 1'
#
loop_
_entity.id
_entity.type
_entity.pdbx_description
1 polymer ?
#
loop_
_entity_poly.entity_id
_entity_poly.type
_entity_poly.pdbx_seq_one_letter_code
_entity_poly.pdbx_strand_id
1 'polypeptide(L)'
;MVRSKNFDETLAAIELNAARKLNWDYNQFKDYFGFTVNKEAIEIVLKNQIDESQLKTLKQALLDYGFQYKKTVNDLHLVFEQDVELRESNIVES
;
A
#
# COMPACT_ATOMS: atom_id res chain seq x y z
N MET A 1 -12.14 -2.60 -23.38
CA MET A 1 -10.87 -2.01 -22.89
C MET A 1 -11.20 -0.94 -21.86
N VAL A 2 -11.26 -1.31 -20.57
CA VAL A 2 -11.39 -0.32 -19.49
C VAL A 2 -10.00 0.23 -19.22
N ARG A 3 -9.72 1.37 -19.86
CA ARG A 3 -8.53 2.21 -19.69
C ARG A 3 -8.38 2.53 -18.21
N SER A 4 -7.22 2.20 -17.62
CA SER A 4 -6.52 3.01 -16.61
C SER A 4 -7.41 3.92 -15.75
N LYS A 5 -8.43 3.38 -15.06
CA LYS A 5 -9.25 4.15 -14.11
C LYS A 5 -8.36 4.42 -12.89
N ASN A 6 -7.63 5.52 -13.01
CA ASN A 6 -6.99 6.34 -11.99
C ASN A 6 -6.22 5.57 -10.91
N PHE A 7 -5.12 4.95 -11.32
CA PHE A 7 -4.16 4.38 -10.38
C PHE A 7 -3.64 5.47 -9.41
N ASP A 8 -3.47 6.71 -9.87
CA ASP A 8 -3.06 7.83 -9.03
C ASP A 8 -4.09 8.18 -7.95
N GLU A 9 -5.39 8.13 -8.26
CA GLU A 9 -6.45 8.30 -7.25
C GLU A 9 -6.47 7.12 -6.27
N THR A 10 -6.19 5.91 -6.77
CA THR A 10 -6.09 4.71 -5.94
C THR A 10 -4.89 4.82 -4.99
N LEU A 11 -3.75 5.31 -5.46
CA LEU A 11 -2.56 5.54 -4.64
C LEU A 11 -2.82 6.59 -3.57
N ALA A 12 -3.40 7.74 -3.92
CA ALA A 12 -3.73 8.79 -2.96
C ALA A 12 -4.70 8.28 -1.87
N ALA A 13 -5.67 7.43 -2.25
CA ALA A 13 -6.58 6.80 -1.30
C ALA A 13 -5.86 5.82 -0.36
N ILE A 14 -4.95 5.00 -0.89
CA ILE A 14 -4.11 4.08 -0.12
C ILE A 14 -3.24 4.84 0.90
N GLU A 15 -2.53 5.87 0.44
CA GLU A 15 -1.67 6.69 1.29
C GLU A 15 -2.48 7.36 2.42
N LEU A 16 -3.65 7.92 2.09
CA LEU A 16 -4.53 8.55 3.07
C LEU A 16 -5.10 7.56 4.09
N ASN A 17 -5.49 6.36 3.66
CA ASN A 17 -5.95 5.30 4.57
C ASN A 17 -4.82 4.83 5.50
N ALA A 18 -3.61 4.66 4.96
CA ALA A 18 -2.44 4.27 5.74
C ALA A 18 -2.09 5.34 6.78
N ALA A 19 -2.05 6.62 6.41
CA ALA A 19 -1.83 7.73 7.34
C ALA A 19 -2.88 7.74 8.48
N ARG A 20 -4.16 7.58 8.12
CA ARG A 20 -5.27 7.51 9.10
C ARG A 20 -5.12 6.36 10.08
N LYS A 21 -4.79 5.15 9.60
CA LYS A 21 -4.63 3.97 10.46
C LYS A 21 -3.41 4.09 11.38
N LEU A 22 -2.35 4.74 10.92
CA LEU A 22 -1.17 5.06 11.73
C LEU A 22 -1.43 6.21 12.73
N ASN A 23 -2.58 6.89 12.65
CA ASN A 23 -2.90 8.10 13.39
C ASN A 23 -1.86 9.22 13.14
N TRP A 24 -1.38 9.33 11.91
CA TRP A 24 -0.43 10.36 11.47
C TRP A 24 -1.12 11.38 10.58
N ASP A 25 -0.65 12.62 10.61
CA ASP A 25 -1.04 13.58 9.58
C ASP A 25 -0.42 13.20 8.23
N TYR A 26 -1.05 13.64 7.15
CA TYR A 26 -0.63 13.23 5.81
C TYR A 26 0.77 13.76 5.45
N ASN A 27 1.19 14.92 5.96
CA ASN A 27 2.53 15.44 5.69
C ASN A 27 3.59 14.62 6.43
N GLN A 28 3.38 14.33 7.72
CA GLN A 28 4.24 13.42 8.49
C GLN A 28 4.36 12.05 7.82
N PHE A 29 3.26 11.53 7.28
CA PHE A 29 3.27 10.29 6.51
C PHE A 29 4.14 10.38 5.26
N LYS A 30 4.02 11.44 4.44
CA LYS A 30 4.83 11.62 3.21
C LYS A 30 6.31 11.92 3.50
N ASP A 31 6.62 12.44 4.69
CA ASP A 31 7.98 12.63 5.17
C ASP A 31 8.62 11.32 5.64
N TYR A 32 7.83 10.30 5.97
CA TYR A 32 8.31 8.98 6.38
C TYR A 32 8.30 7.95 5.23
N PHE A 33 7.29 8.00 4.36
CA PHE A 33 7.06 6.98 3.34
C PHE A 33 7.10 7.59 1.94
N GLY A 34 7.94 7.01 1.08
CA GLY A 34 7.91 7.23 -0.36
C GLY A 34 7.24 6.05 -1.06
N PHE A 35 6.06 6.28 -1.63
CA PHE A 35 5.36 5.26 -2.41
C PHE A 35 5.73 5.39 -3.88
N THR A 36 6.06 4.26 -4.49
CA THR A 36 6.24 4.11 -5.94
C THR A 36 5.32 3.01 -6.42
N VAL A 37 4.58 3.30 -7.49
CA VAL A 37 3.72 2.31 -8.14
C VAL A 37 4.45 1.73 -9.34
N ASN A 38 4.51 0.41 -9.38
CA ASN A 38 4.86 -0.36 -10.55
C ASN A 38 3.64 -1.17 -11.01
N LYS A 39 3.66 -1.71 -12.24
CA LYS A 39 2.49 -2.31 -12.92
C LYS A 39 1.57 -3.16 -12.03
N GLU A 40 2.14 -3.97 -11.14
CA GLU A 40 1.41 -4.89 -10.25
C GLU A 40 1.90 -4.81 -8.80
N ALA A 41 2.66 -3.76 -8.44
CA ALA A 41 3.28 -3.66 -7.12
C ALA A 41 3.32 -2.22 -6.60
N ILE A 42 3.25 -2.10 -5.28
CA ILE A 42 3.56 -0.88 -4.55
C ILE A 42 4.88 -1.10 -3.83
N GLU A 43 5.85 -0.26 -4.15
CA GLU A 43 7.14 -0.18 -3.48
C GLU A 43 7.11 0.98 -2.50
N ILE A 44 7.49 0.72 -1.25
CA ILE A 44 7.49 1.72 -0.18
C ILE A 44 8.91 1.85 0.35
N VAL A 45 9.48 3.02 0.14
CA VAL A 45 10.76 3.42 0.70
C VAL A 45 10.50 4.14 2.03
N LEU A 46 11.09 3.63 3.09
CA LEU A 46 11.10 4.22 4.42
C LEU A 46 12.25 5.22 4.48
N LYS A 47 11.93 6.49 4.75
CA LYS A 47 12.94 7.53 4.99
C LYS A 47 13.52 7.44 6.41
N ASN A 48 12.78 6.82 7.32
CA ASN A 48 13.13 6.59 8.72
C ASN A 48 12.71 5.17 9.14
N GLN A 49 13.36 4.61 10.16
CA GLN A 49 12.91 3.34 10.75
C GLN A 49 11.52 3.50 11.38
N ILE A 50 10.72 2.45 11.25
CA ILE A 50 9.40 2.33 11.86
C ILE A 50 9.38 1.12 12.79
N ASP A 51 8.53 1.15 13.80
CA ASP A 51 8.36 0.02 14.71
C ASP A 51 7.47 -1.09 14.10
N GLU A 52 7.44 -2.24 14.76
CA GLU A 52 6.68 -3.41 14.30
C GLU A 52 5.16 -3.14 14.24
N SER A 53 4.62 -2.33 15.16
CA SER A 53 3.20 -1.98 15.20
C SER A 53 2.83 -1.10 14.00
N GLN A 54 3.66 -0.12 13.69
CA GLN A 54 3.55 0.73 12.51
C GLN A 54 3.64 -0.11 11.23
N LEU A 55 4.60 -1.04 11.15
CA LEU A 55 4.73 -1.95 10.00
C LEU A 55 3.49 -2.84 9.84
N LYS A 56 2.96 -3.40 10.92
CA LYS A 56 1.73 -4.21 10.88
C LYS A 56 0.54 -3.38 10.40
N THR A 57 0.44 -2.15 10.87
CA THR A 57 -0.63 -1.21 10.49
C THR A 57 -0.54 -0.85 9.01
N LEU A 58 0.66 -0.57 8.50
CA LEU A 58 0.91 -0.32 7.08
C LEU A 58 0.53 -1.53 6.23
N LYS A 59 0.91 -2.74 6.64
CA LYS A 59 0.54 -3.99 5.94
C LYS A 59 -0.96 -4.16 5.84
N GLN A 60 -1.70 -3.92 6.93
CA GLN A 60 -3.16 -4.00 6.91
C GLN A 60 -3.78 -2.91 6.01
N ALA A 61 -3.23 -1.69 6.04
CA ALA A 61 -3.73 -0.59 5.22
C ALA A 61 -3.63 -0.88 3.72
N LEU A 62 -2.60 -1.60 3.29
CA LEU A 62 -2.39 -1.99 1.88
C LEU A 62 -3.21 -3.23 1.52
N LEU A 63 -3.37 -4.17 2.46
CA LEU A 63 -4.21 -5.34 2.29
C LEU A 63 -5.68 -4.96 2.04
N ASP A 64 -6.19 -3.92 2.71
CA ASP A 64 -7.55 -3.39 2.49
C ASP A 64 -7.80 -2.95 1.02
N TYR A 65 -6.74 -2.73 0.24
CA TYR A 65 -6.79 -2.39 -1.19
C TYR A 65 -6.29 -3.53 -2.09
N GLY A 66 -6.13 -4.73 -1.56
CA GLY A 66 -5.69 -5.92 -2.30
C GLY A 66 -4.18 -5.98 -2.57
N PHE A 67 -3.36 -5.27 -1.80
CA PHE A 67 -1.90 -5.37 -1.88
C PHE A 67 -1.34 -6.15 -0.69
N GLN A 68 -0.72 -7.28 -0.98
CA GLN A 68 -0.10 -8.14 0.05
C GLN A 68 1.39 -7.89 0.14
N TYR A 69 1.91 -7.88 1.36
CA TYR A 69 3.35 -7.79 1.60
C TYR A 69 4.07 -8.99 0.98
N LYS A 70 5.05 -8.72 0.10
CA LYS A 70 5.84 -9.74 -0.58
C LYS A 70 7.18 -9.98 0.09
N LYS A 71 7.97 -8.91 0.21
CA LYS A 71 9.36 -8.98 0.68
C LYS A 71 9.87 -7.62 1.13
N THR A 72 10.94 -7.66 1.90
CA THR A 72 11.78 -6.52 2.25
C THR A 72 13.06 -6.65 1.42
N VAL A 73 13.38 -5.64 0.61
CA VAL A 73 14.62 -5.62 -0.20
C VAL A 73 15.82 -5.25 0.67
N ASN A 74 15.61 -4.33 1.62
CA ASN A 74 16.52 -3.95 2.70
C ASN A 74 15.68 -3.33 3.83
N ASP A 75 16.30 -3.00 4.98
CA ASP A 75 15.59 -2.51 6.18
C ASP A 75 14.69 -1.27 5.95
N LEU A 76 14.84 -0.58 4.82
CA LEU A 76 14.10 0.62 4.47
C LEU A 76 13.30 0.50 3.16
N HIS A 77 13.17 -0.68 2.57
CA HIS A 77 12.45 -0.85 1.30
C HIS A 77 11.56 -2.09 1.32
N LEU A 78 10.25 -1.84 1.31
CA LEU A 78 9.19 -2.83 1.36
C LEU A 78 8.52 -2.95 -0.02
N VAL A 79 8.18 -4.18 -0.41
CA VAL A 79 7.49 -4.47 -1.67
C VAL A 79 6.17 -5.17 -1.37
N PHE A 80 5.10 -4.64 -1.95
CA PHE A 80 3.76 -5.18 -1.88
C PHE A 80 3.28 -5.50 -3.30
N GLU A 81 2.76 -6.69 -3.53
CA GLU A 81 2.22 -7.11 -4.82
C GLU A 81 0.70 -7.09 -4.76
N GLN A 82 0.05 -6.72 -5.86
CA GLN A 82 -1.39 -6.83 -5.98
C GLN A 82 -1.75 -8.30 -6.00
N ASP A 83 -2.50 -8.75 -4.99
CA ASP A 83 -3.00 -10.11 -4.97
C ASP A 83 -4.17 -10.22 -5.95
N VAL A 84 -3.94 -10.96 -7.04
CA VAL A 84 -4.92 -11.15 -8.12
C VAL A 84 -6.03 -12.12 -7.69
N GLU A 85 -5.80 -13.00 -6.70
CA GLU A 85 -6.81 -13.97 -6.24
C GLU A 85 -7.94 -13.30 -5.43
N LEU A 86 -7.67 -12.16 -4.77
CA LEU A 86 -8.69 -11.35 -4.11
C LEU A 86 -9.61 -10.58 -5.08
N ARG A 87 -9.23 -10.42 -6.35
CA ARG A 87 -10.12 -9.87 -7.38
C ARG A 87 -11.23 -10.85 -7.78
N GLU A 88 -10.93 -12.14 -7.83
CA GLU A 88 -11.92 -13.15 -8.22
C GLU A 88 -12.85 -13.54 -7.06
N SER A 89 -12.40 -13.41 -5.81
CA SER A 89 -13.27 -13.66 -4.63
C SER A 89 -14.36 -12.59 -4.39
N ASN A 90 -14.28 -11.44 -5.07
CA ASN A 90 -15.37 -10.44 -5.12
C ASN A 90 -16.26 -10.58 -6.37
N ILE A 91 -16.01 -11.59 -7.21
CA ILE A 91 -16.90 -12.03 -8.29
C ILE A 91 -17.49 -13.38 -7.86
N VAL A 92 -18.17 -13.41 -6.71
CA VAL A 92 -19.06 -14.51 -6.37
C VAL A 92 -20.50 -14.05 -6.63
N GLU A 93 -20.98 -14.52 -7.77
CA GLU A 93 -22.37 -14.87 -8.13
C GLU A 93 -23.41 -13.73 -8.25
N SER A 94 -23.80 -13.49 -9.51
CA SER A 94 -25.15 -13.04 -9.89
C SER A 94 -25.79 -14.10 -10.78
#